data_AF-A0A3B9PKR1-F1
#
_entry.id   AF-A0A3B9PKR1-F1
#
_cell.length_a   1.000
_cell.length_b   1.000
_cell.length_c   1.000
_cell.angle_alpha   90.00
_cell.angle_beta   90.00
_cell.angle_gamma   90.00
#
_symmetry.space_group_name_H-M   'P 1'
#
loop_
_entity.id
_entity.type
_entity.pdbx_description
1 polymer ?
#
loop_
_entity_poly.entity_id
_entity_poly.type
_entity_poly.pdbx_seq_one_letter_code
_entity_poly.pdbx_strand_id
1 'polypeptide(L)'
;VLHYASPPQGAAETVDAARQAMQIAFFHWGFHIWGIYGLVGLVLAYFAFRHGLPLSMRSALYPLIGERIHGPIGHAVDVIAILGTLFGIATTLGLSVTQINAGLNYLWPSIPVGTPVQVIAIAVITALALISVL
;
A
#
# COMPACT_ATOMS: atom_id res chain seq x y z
N VAL A 1 17.38 -8.60 6.33
CA VAL A 1 17.73 -9.41 7.53
C VAL A 1 17.09 -10.79 7.47
N LEU A 2 15.75 -10.92 7.41
CA LEU A 2 15.09 -12.24 7.37
C LEU A 2 15.60 -13.15 6.23
N HIS A 3 15.65 -12.68 4.98
CA HIS A 3 16.17 -13.47 3.86
C HIS A 3 17.67 -13.76 3.89
N TYR A 4 18.43 -13.11 4.78
CA TYR A 4 19.86 -13.39 4.99
C TYR A 4 20.06 -14.47 6.06
N ALA A 5 19.28 -14.41 7.15
CA ALA A 5 19.29 -15.37 8.24
C ALA A 5 18.55 -16.68 7.90
N SER A 6 17.59 -16.63 6.97
CA SER A 6 16.85 -17.78 6.48
C SER A 6 16.63 -17.64 4.96
N PRO A 7 17.69 -17.86 4.16
CA PRO A 7 17.59 -17.78 2.71
C PRO A 7 16.72 -18.94 2.17
N PRO A 8 15.91 -18.70 1.12
CA PRO A 8 15.13 -19.75 0.47
C PRO A 8 15.95 -20.93 -0.03
N GLN A 9 17.22 -20.70 -0.38
CA GLN A 9 18.15 -21.73 -0.81
C GLN A 9 19.56 -21.44 -0.28
N GLY A 10 20.27 -22.50 0.12
CA GLY A 10 21.66 -22.42 0.57
C GLY A 10 21.84 -22.15 2.07
N ALA A 11 23.09 -21.96 2.48
CA ALA A 11 23.44 -21.71 3.87
C ALA A 11 23.19 -20.25 4.26
N ALA A 12 22.58 -20.06 5.43
CA ALA A 12 22.32 -18.75 6.03
C ALA A 12 23.62 -17.99 6.32
N GLU A 13 23.50 -16.66 6.39
CA GLU A 13 24.57 -15.77 6.84
C GLU A 13 25.88 -15.83 6.03
N THR A 14 25.77 -16.18 4.75
CA THR A 14 26.90 -16.23 3.80
C THR A 14 26.86 -15.05 2.82
N VAL A 15 27.98 -14.77 2.14
CA VAL A 15 28.02 -13.76 1.06
C VAL A 15 27.00 -14.06 -0.03
N ASP A 16 26.79 -15.34 -0.35
CA ASP A 16 25.78 -15.74 -1.33
C ASP A 16 24.35 -15.52 -0.80
N ALA A 17 24.08 -15.80 0.48
CA ALA A 17 22.82 -15.46 1.12
C ALA A 17 22.57 -13.94 1.13
N ALA A 18 23.61 -13.12 1.34
CA ALA A 18 23.49 -11.66 1.27
C ALA A 18 23.12 -11.19 -0.15
N ARG A 19 23.76 -11.75 -1.18
CA ARG A 19 23.43 -11.46 -2.58
C ARG A 19 21.98 -11.85 -2.88
N GLN A 20 21.56 -13.04 -2.48
CA GLN A 20 20.20 -13.52 -2.70
C GLN A 20 19.17 -12.66 -1.95
N ALA A 21 19.44 -12.28 -0.70
CA ALA A 21 18.57 -11.41 0.09
C ALA A 21 18.37 -10.04 -0.59
N MET A 22 19.43 -9.45 -1.14
CA MET A 22 19.34 -8.19 -1.88
C MET A 22 18.57 -8.36 -3.19
N GLN A 23 18.77 -9.44 -3.94
CA GLN A 23 17.99 -9.75 -5.14
C GLN A 23 16.49 -9.85 -4.83
N ILE A 24 16.13 -10.57 -3.77
CA ILE A 24 14.73 -10.70 -3.33
C ILE A 24 14.17 -9.34 -2.91
N ALA A 25 14.93 -8.53 -2.17
CA ALA A 25 14.50 -7.19 -1.78
C ALA A 25 14.23 -6.31 -3.01
N PHE A 26 15.13 -6.30 -4.00
CA PHE A 26 14.94 -5.55 -5.24
C PHE A 26 13.83 -6.11 -6.13
N PHE A 27 13.58 -7.41 -6.11
CA PHE A 27 12.45 -7.98 -6.83
C PHE A 27 11.12 -7.48 -6.27
N HIS A 28 10.98 -7.48 -4.94
CA HIS A 28 9.75 -7.03 -4.29
C HIS A 28 9.61 -5.51 -4.30
N TRP A 29 10.67 -4.72 -4.10
CA TRP A 29 10.59 -3.26 -3.95
C TRP A 29 11.12 -2.46 -5.14
N GLY A 30 11.57 -3.15 -6.17
CA GLY A 30 12.09 -2.55 -7.39
C GLY A 30 11.01 -2.37 -8.45
N PHE A 31 11.46 -2.40 -9.71
CA PHE A 31 10.66 -1.98 -10.87
C PHE A 31 9.30 -2.68 -11.01
N HIS A 32 9.18 -3.94 -10.58
CA HIS A 32 7.94 -4.72 -10.73
C HIS A 32 6.73 -4.03 -10.08
N ILE A 33 6.84 -3.56 -8.83
CA ILE A 33 5.72 -2.87 -8.15
C ILE A 33 5.43 -1.52 -8.80
N TRP A 34 6.48 -0.76 -9.14
CA TRP A 34 6.33 0.54 -9.79
C TRP A 34 5.69 0.44 -11.17
N GLY A 35 5.96 -0.64 -11.91
CA GLY A 35 5.33 -0.92 -13.20
C GLY A 35 3.81 -1.06 -13.10
N ILE A 36 3.32 -1.70 -12.04
CA ILE A 36 1.87 -1.82 -11.78
C ILE A 36 1.25 -0.45 -11.53
N TYR A 37 1.87 0.39 -10.68
CA TYR A 37 1.39 1.74 -10.38
C TYR A 37 1.42 2.65 -11.61
N GLY A 38 2.51 2.58 -12.39
CA GLY A 38 2.64 3.33 -13.64
C GLY A 38 1.57 2.95 -14.66
N LEU A 39 1.29 1.65 -14.81
CA LEU A 39 0.24 1.16 -15.70
C LEU A 39 -1.15 1.66 -15.28
N VAL A 40 -1.51 1.52 -13.99
CA VAL A 40 -2.82 1.98 -13.49
C VAL A 40 -2.96 3.49 -13.65
N GLY A 41 -1.91 4.25 -13.29
CA GLY A 41 -1.88 5.70 -13.46
C GLY A 41 -2.05 6.13 -14.92
N LEU A 42 -1.36 5.46 -15.86
CA LEU A 42 -1.49 5.72 -17.29
C LEU A 42 -2.90 5.44 -17.81
N VAL A 43 -3.52 4.33 -17.40
CA VAL A 43 -4.89 3.98 -17.81
C VAL A 43 -5.89 5.02 -17.32
N LEU A 44 -5.82 5.41 -16.04
CA LEU A 44 -6.70 6.43 -15.47
C LEU A 44 -6.49 7.79 -16.14
N ALA A 45 -5.24 8.21 -16.34
CA ALA A 45 -4.91 9.46 -17.02
C ALA A 45 -5.41 9.47 -18.48
N TYR A 46 -5.22 8.36 -19.21
CA TYR A 46 -5.68 8.26 -20.59
C TYR A 46 -7.20 8.41 -20.68
N PHE A 47 -7.99 7.65 -19.92
CA PHE A 47 -9.45 7.74 -20.01
C PHE A 47 -10.00 9.07 -19.46
N ALA A 48 -9.39 9.63 -18.42
CA ALA A 48 -9.82 10.92 -17.90
C ALA A 48 -9.50 12.08 -18.84
N PHE A 49 -8.26 12.18 -19.33
CA PHE A 49 -7.80 13.34 -20.09
C PHE A 49 -8.01 13.22 -21.60
N ARG A 50 -7.99 12.01 -22.17
CA ARG A 50 -8.19 11.82 -23.61
C ARG A 50 -9.66 11.56 -23.98
N HIS A 51 -10.40 10.85 -23.13
CA HIS A 51 -11.79 10.45 -23.38
C HIS A 51 -12.82 11.21 -22.54
N GLY A 52 -12.39 12.07 -21.61
CA GLY A 52 -13.30 12.85 -20.77
C GLY A 52 -14.13 12.01 -19.79
N LEU A 53 -13.70 10.78 -19.50
CA LEU A 53 -14.38 9.90 -18.56
C LEU A 53 -14.03 10.26 -17.10
N PRO A 54 -14.83 9.85 -16.12
CA PRO A 54 -14.52 10.09 -14.71
C PRO A 54 -13.16 9.48 -14.31
N LEU A 55 -12.42 10.15 -13.41
CA LEU A 55 -11.18 9.63 -12.84
C LEU A 55 -11.48 8.52 -11.81
N SER A 56 -11.86 7.34 -12.31
CA SER A 56 -12.33 6.20 -11.51
C SER A 56 -11.94 4.88 -12.16
N MET A 57 -11.83 3.81 -11.37
CA MET A 57 -11.37 2.50 -11.85
C MET A 57 -12.33 1.88 -12.87
N ARG A 58 -13.64 2.13 -12.75
CA ARG A 58 -14.62 1.69 -13.76
C ARG A 58 -14.31 2.22 -15.17
N SER A 59 -13.68 3.39 -15.32
CA SER A 59 -13.36 3.98 -16.63
C SER A 59 -12.35 3.14 -17.41
N ALA A 60 -11.50 2.36 -16.72
CA ALA A 60 -10.58 1.41 -17.35
C ALA A 60 -11.31 0.30 -18.12
N LEU A 61 -12.57 0.01 -17.77
CA LEU A 61 -13.38 -1.03 -18.42
C LEU A 61 -14.18 -0.50 -19.62
N TYR A 62 -14.21 0.81 -19.85
CA TYR A 62 -14.90 1.41 -20.99
C TYR A 62 -14.63 0.71 -22.34
N PRO A 63 -13.38 0.36 -22.73
CA PRO A 63 -13.14 -0.30 -24.01
C PRO A 63 -13.74 -1.71 -24.10
N LEU A 64 -14.05 -2.36 -22.98
CA LEU A 64 -14.59 -3.72 -22.93
C LEU A 64 -16.11 -3.74 -22.82
N ILE A 65 -16.69 -2.85 -22.02
CA ILE A 65 -18.13 -2.88 -21.70
C ILE A 65 -18.89 -1.62 -22.12
N GLY A 66 -18.21 -0.63 -22.70
CA GLY A 66 -18.77 0.64 -23.19
C GLY A 66 -19.47 1.41 -22.07
N GLU A 67 -20.63 1.98 -22.38
CA GLU A 67 -21.45 2.77 -21.45
C GLU A 67 -21.96 1.99 -20.21
N ARG A 68 -21.80 0.66 -20.18
CA ARG A 68 -22.16 -0.14 -18.99
C ARG A 68 -21.29 0.17 -17.77
N ILE A 69 -20.21 0.93 -17.92
CA ILE A 69 -19.44 1.48 -16.79
C ILE A 69 -20.27 2.38 -15.86
N HIS A 70 -21.39 2.92 -16.35
CA HIS A 70 -22.32 3.73 -15.56
C HIS A 70 -23.39 2.89 -14.83
N GLY A 71 -23.36 1.57 -15.04
CA GLY A 71 -24.30 0.63 -14.43
C GLY A 71 -23.69 -0.19 -13.28
N PRO A 72 -24.40 -1.25 -12.84
CA PRO A 72 -24.01 -2.07 -11.70
C PRO A 72 -22.60 -2.67 -11.80
N ILE A 73 -22.17 -3.05 -13.00
CA ILE A 73 -20.84 -3.65 -13.24
C ILE A 73 -19.73 -2.63 -12.93
N GLY A 74 -19.87 -1.38 -13.40
CA GLY A 74 -18.89 -0.33 -13.10
C GLY A 74 -18.85 0.02 -11.61
N HIS A 75 -20.01 0.09 -10.96
CA HIS A 75 -20.08 0.32 -9.52
C HIS A 75 -19.43 -0.80 -8.71
N ALA A 76 -19.61 -2.07 -9.09
CA ALA A 76 -18.97 -3.19 -8.42
C ALA A 76 -17.43 -3.09 -8.47
N VAL A 77 -16.88 -2.68 -9.61
CA VAL A 77 -15.43 -2.50 -9.80
C VAL A 77 -14.89 -1.36 -8.94
N ASP A 78 -15.59 -0.24 -8.90
CA ASP A 78 -15.22 0.87 -8.01
C ASP A 78 -15.27 0.45 -6.54
N VAL A 79 -16.28 -0.31 -6.12
CA VAL A 79 -16.37 -0.83 -4.75
C VAL A 79 -15.17 -1.72 -4.42
N ILE A 80 -14.79 -2.64 -5.31
CA ILE A 80 -13.60 -3.49 -5.12
C ILE A 80 -12.34 -2.63 -5.03
N ALA A 81 -12.19 -1.61 -5.87
CA ALA A 81 -11.05 -0.70 -5.84
C ALA A 81 -10.97 0.09 -4.53
N ILE A 82 -12.11 0.60 -4.03
CA ILE A 82 -12.20 1.32 -2.76
C ILE A 82 -11.83 0.37 -1.60
N LEU A 83 -12.37 -0.84 -1.58
CA LEU A 83 -12.04 -1.83 -0.56
C LEU A 83 -10.56 -2.21 -0.59
N GLY A 84 -9.98 -2.43 -1.77
CA GLY A 84 -8.56 -2.70 -1.92
C GLY A 84 -7.67 -1.57 -1.39
N THR A 85 -8.06 -0.32 -1.69
CA THR A 85 -7.37 0.87 -1.18
C THR A 85 -7.50 0.97 0.34
N LEU A 86 -8.71 0.76 0.88
CA LEU A 86 -8.99 0.79 2.32
C LEU A 86 -8.14 -0.23 3.08
N PHE A 87 -8.10 -1.48 2.63
CA PHE A 87 -7.30 -2.53 3.27
C PHE A 87 -5.81 -2.23 3.18
N GLY A 88 -5.32 -1.73 2.04
CA GLY A 88 -3.92 -1.32 1.88
C GLY A 88 -3.51 -0.22 2.88
N ILE A 89 -4.34 0.82 3.00
CA ILE A 89 -4.12 1.91 3.97
C ILE A 89 -4.19 1.38 5.41
N ALA A 90 -5.17 0.54 5.74
CA ALA A 90 -5.34 0.01 7.09
C ALA A 90 -4.12 -0.84 7.54
N THR A 91 -3.60 -1.71 6.68
CA THR A 91 -2.42 -2.53 6.99
C THR A 91 -1.17 -1.68 7.20
N THR A 92 -0.91 -0.75 6.27
CA THR A 92 0.27 0.14 6.35
C THR A 92 0.22 1.07 7.56
N LEU A 93 -0.95 1.63 7.88
CA LEU A 93 -1.16 2.44 9.09
C LEU A 93 -0.93 1.63 10.37
N GLY A 94 -1.49 0.42 10.43
CA GLY A 94 -1.31 -0.48 11.58
C GLY A 94 0.16 -0.80 11.84
N LEU A 95 0.89 -1.21 10.80
CA LEU A 95 2.33 -1.47 10.90
C LEU A 95 3.11 -0.21 11.32
N SER A 96 2.79 0.95 10.71
CA SER A 96 3.45 2.22 11.04
C SER A 96 3.28 2.59 12.51
N VAL A 97 2.08 2.42 13.06
CA VAL A 97 1.79 2.74 14.45
C VAL A 97 2.46 1.77 15.42
N THR A 98 2.56 0.49 15.09
CA THR A 98 3.34 -0.46 15.92
C THR A 98 4.82 -0.04 15.98
N GLN A 99 5.38 0.40 14.85
CA GLN A 99 6.76 0.89 14.78
C GLN A 99 6.95 2.20 15.56
N ILE A 100 5.99 3.14 15.47
CA ILE A 100 6.00 4.38 16.26
C ILE A 100 5.93 4.05 17.75
N ASN A 101 5.03 3.17 18.18
CA ASN A 101 4.90 2.82 19.59
C ASN A 101 6.18 2.18 20.15
N ALA A 102 6.83 1.29 19.39
CA ALA A 102 8.13 0.73 19.76
C ALA A 102 9.21 1.82 19.87
N GLY A 103 9.26 2.76 18.92
CA GLY A 103 10.19 3.90 18.97
C GLY A 103 9.93 4.83 20.16
N LEU A 104 8.67 5.12 20.48
CA LEU A 104 8.29 5.91 21.65
C LEU A 104 8.69 5.23 22.95
N ASN A 105 8.48 3.91 23.08
CA ASN A 105 8.91 3.16 24.25
C ASN A 105 10.44 3.15 24.39
N TYR A 106 11.17 3.03 23.28
CA TYR A 106 12.63 3.10 23.27
C TYR A 106 13.17 4.44 23.80
N LEU A 107 12.53 5.57 23.42
CA LEU A 107 12.91 6.92 23.88
C LEU A 107 12.39 7.22 25.29
N TRP A 108 11.17 6.79 25.60
CA TRP A 108 10.48 6.99 26.86
C TRP A 108 9.97 5.63 27.38
N PRO A 109 10.76 4.94 28.21
CA PRO A 109 10.40 3.60 28.72
C PRO A 109 9.09 3.54 29.49
N SER A 110 8.59 4.69 29.97
CA SER A 110 7.29 4.83 30.63
C SER A 110 6.08 4.66 29.70
N ILE A 111 6.25 4.82 28.38
CA ILE A 111 5.19 4.62 27.39
C ILE A 111 5.16 3.14 27.01
N PRO A 112 4.15 2.35 27.39
CA PRO A 112 4.12 0.92 27.11
C PRO A 112 3.90 0.63 25.63
N VAL A 113 4.40 -0.51 25.16
CA VAL A 113 4.01 -1.07 23.86
C VAL A 113 2.70 -1.81 24.01
N GLY A 114 1.64 -1.32 23.39
CA GLY A 114 0.33 -1.96 23.49
C GLY A 114 -0.80 -1.20 22.80
N THR A 115 -1.93 -1.89 22.66
CA THR A 115 -3.11 -1.41 21.93
C THR A 115 -3.58 0.00 22.33
N PRO A 116 -3.62 0.40 23.61
CA PRO A 116 -4.10 1.74 23.98
C PRO A 116 -3.26 2.87 23.36
N VAL A 117 -1.92 2.76 23.40
CA VAL A 117 -1.02 3.77 22.83
C VAL A 117 -1.14 3.80 21.31
N GLN A 118 -1.28 2.62 20.69
CA GLN A 118 -1.45 2.49 19.24
C GLN A 118 -2.78 3.13 18.76
N VAL A 119 -3.89 2.88 19.46
CA VAL A 119 -5.19 3.48 19.12
C VAL A 119 -5.14 5.01 19.24
N ILE A 120 -4.49 5.55 20.30
CA ILE A 120 -4.30 6.99 20.46
C ILE A 120 -3.46 7.56 19.30
N ALA A 121 -2.36 6.90 18.94
CA ALA A 121 -1.51 7.33 17.83
C ALA A 121 -2.28 7.31 16.48
N ILE A 122 -3.09 6.29 16.22
CA ILE A 122 -3.98 6.25 15.04
C ILE A 122 -4.92 7.45 15.04
N ALA A 123 -5.59 7.74 16.16
CA ALA A 123 -6.52 8.86 16.26
C ALA A 123 -5.83 10.20 15.99
N VAL A 124 -4.64 10.42 16.55
CA VAL A 124 -3.84 11.64 16.34
C VAL A 124 -3.40 11.77 14.88
N ILE A 125 -2.81 10.73 14.28
CA ILE A 125 -2.34 10.76 12.89
C ILE A 125 -3.52 10.99 11.94
N THR A 126 -4.65 10.34 12.19
CA THR A 126 -5.86 10.51 11.39
C THR A 126 -6.41 11.93 11.53
N ALA A 127 -6.45 12.49 12.74
CA ALA A 127 -6.88 13.87 12.96
C ALA A 127 -5.98 14.88 12.24
N LEU A 128 -4.65 14.69 12.28
CA LEU A 128 -3.70 15.53 11.53
C LEU A 128 -3.90 15.41 10.01
N ALA A 129 -4.13 14.19 9.51
CA ALA A 129 -4.45 13.98 8.10
C ALA A 129 -5.75 14.68 7.69
N LEU A 130 -6.80 14.64 8.53
CA LEU A 130 -8.05 15.35 8.30
C LEU A 130 -7.84 16.87 8.26
N ILE A 131 -7.07 17.42 9.21
CA ILE A 131 -6.72 18.86 9.23
C ILE A 131 -5.95 19.25 7.97
N SER A 132 -5.11 18.36 7.42
CA SER A 132 -4.35 18.66 6.20
C SER A 132 -5.19 18.68 4.92
N VAL A 133 -6.33 17.99 4.90
CA VAL A 133 -7.17 17.81 3.71
C VAL A 133 -8.35 18.80 3.70
N LEU A 134 -8.87 19.15 4.87
CA LEU A 134 -9.94 20.15 5.05
C LEU A 134 -9.41 21.58 4.88
#